data_AF-A0A9E1Q9M5-F1
#
_entry.id   AF-A0A9E1Q9M5-F1
#
_cell.length_a   1.000
_cell.length_b   1.000
_cell.length_c   1.000
_cell.angle_alpha   90.00
_cell.angle_beta   90.00
_cell.angle_gamma   90.00
#
_symmetry.space_group_name_H-M   'P 1'
#
loop_
_entity.id
_entity.type
_entity.pdbx_description
1 polymer ?
#
loop_
_entity_poly.entity_id
_entity_poly.type
_entity_poly.pdbx_seq_one_letter_code
_entity_poly.pdbx_strand_id
1 'polypeptide(L)'
;MKSKISLIAFFILITSCSIQYKTSESFKMNFNDVDNFWKVYDKTNLENSDDERIKIIEEEYFGQASNGLKILIKVDKLTPSSFNNFIKDTLFFNSIRETTLKIKEDSSKIRNHIKSVEKLYPKARFSDVYFVIGQNFHGGTVRNGKMIIEVQKNAKTEKTKSEIIYNNGFKGMNDYNSLIPLVIHEQIHILQKKGNSNELLSAAISEGGADFV
;
A
#
# COMPACT_ATOMS: atom_id res chain seq x y z
N MET A 1 54.22 2.44 42.92
CA MET A 1 53.51 1.71 41.84
C MET A 1 52.15 1.24 42.35
N LYS A 2 51.07 1.97 42.05
CA LYS A 2 49.68 1.50 42.22
C LYS A 2 48.93 1.88 40.95
N SER A 3 48.75 0.90 40.06
CA SER A 3 47.99 1.06 38.82
C SER A 3 46.51 1.19 39.18
N LYS A 4 45.89 2.33 38.83
CA LYS A 4 44.43 2.51 38.85
C LYS A 4 43.90 2.02 37.51
N ILE A 5 43.30 0.83 37.48
CA ILE A 5 42.56 0.34 36.32
C ILE A 5 41.20 1.03 36.35
N SER A 6 40.99 1.98 35.45
CA SER A 6 39.68 2.61 35.23
C SER A 6 38.85 1.69 34.33
N LEU A 7 37.81 1.08 34.90
CA LEU A 7 36.85 0.26 34.16
C LEU A 7 35.92 1.19 33.35
N ILE A 8 36.15 1.32 32.05
CA ILE A 8 35.24 2.04 31.14
C ILE A 8 34.13 1.06 30.75
N ALA A 9 32.91 1.27 31.27
CA ALA A 9 31.73 0.56 30.84
C ALA A 9 31.28 1.12 29.47
N PHE A 10 31.51 0.35 28.40
CA PHE A 10 31.05 0.68 27.06
C PHE A 10 29.58 0.26 26.92
N PHE A 11 28.66 1.20 27.11
CA PHE A 11 27.22 0.98 26.90
C PHE A 11 26.95 0.97 25.38
N ILE A 12 27.00 -0.21 24.77
CA ILE A 12 26.57 -0.40 23.39
C ILE A 12 25.04 -0.27 23.38
N LEU A 13 24.54 0.91 23.02
CA LEU A 13 23.16 1.12 22.61
C LEU A 13 22.96 0.38 21.28
N ILE A 14 22.60 -0.89 21.36
CA ILE A 14 22.08 -1.63 20.22
C ILE A 14 20.70 -1.03 19.92
N THR A 15 20.64 0.04 19.13
CA THR A 15 19.40 0.48 18.52
C THR A 15 19.07 -0.52 17.42
N SER A 16 18.47 -1.66 17.81
CA SER A 16 17.77 -2.49 16.86
C SER A 16 16.65 -1.62 16.28
N CYS A 17 16.70 -1.36 14.97
CA CYS A 17 15.60 -0.78 14.23
C CYS A 17 14.48 -1.83 14.22
N SER A 18 13.75 -1.92 15.33
CA SER A 18 12.58 -2.77 15.44
C SER A 18 11.48 -2.15 14.59
N ILE A 19 10.80 -2.98 13.80
CA ILE A 19 9.58 -2.58 13.11
C ILE A 19 8.59 -2.11 14.19
N GLN A 20 8.38 -0.80 14.26
CA GLN A 20 7.59 -0.19 15.32
C GLN A 20 6.13 -0.10 14.87
N TYR A 21 5.37 -1.17 15.13
CA TYR A 21 3.93 -1.13 14.98
C TYR A 21 3.29 -0.11 15.94
N LYS A 22 2.16 0.47 15.53
CA LYS A 22 1.54 1.65 16.13
C LYS A 22 0.22 1.34 16.82
N THR A 23 -0.27 2.23 17.67
CA THR A 23 -1.64 2.16 18.22
C THR A 23 -2.65 2.72 17.21
N SER A 24 -3.95 2.54 17.46
CA SER A 24 -5.00 3.10 16.61
C SER A 24 -4.94 4.63 16.49
N GLU A 25 -4.38 5.32 17.49
CA GLU A 25 -4.20 6.77 17.49
C GLU A 25 -2.94 7.23 16.75
N SER A 26 -1.91 6.39 16.65
CA SER A 26 -0.60 6.78 16.13
C SER A 26 -0.29 6.26 14.72
N PHE A 27 -1.04 5.29 14.20
CA PHE A 27 -0.87 4.83 12.82
C PHE A 27 -1.29 5.92 11.82
N LYS A 28 -0.57 5.97 10.71
CA LYS A 28 -0.75 6.94 9.64
C LYS A 28 -1.27 6.27 8.37
N MET A 29 -2.08 7.01 7.64
CA MET A 29 -2.47 6.70 6.28
C MET A 29 -1.83 7.73 5.36
N ASN A 30 -1.09 7.27 4.36
CA ASN A 30 -0.42 8.10 3.39
C ASN A 30 -1.15 7.98 2.05
N PHE A 31 -1.60 9.12 1.51
CA PHE A 31 -2.33 9.22 0.25
C PHE A 31 -1.54 10.00 -0.81
N ASN A 32 -0.31 10.42 -0.50
CA ASN A 32 0.46 11.33 -1.34
C ASN A 32 0.72 10.72 -2.72
N ASP A 33 0.94 9.41 -2.81
CA ASP A 33 1.17 8.75 -4.10
C ASP A 33 -0.11 8.76 -4.96
N VAL A 34 -1.31 8.63 -4.38
CA VAL A 34 -2.56 8.78 -5.13
C VAL A 34 -2.71 10.22 -5.63
N ASP A 35 -2.47 11.22 -4.75
CA ASP A 35 -2.56 12.64 -5.11
C ASP A 35 -1.52 13.00 -6.20
N ASN A 36 -0.30 12.50 -6.10
CA ASN A 36 0.78 12.74 -7.06
C ASN A 36 0.55 12.01 -8.37
N PHE A 37 0.04 10.78 -8.33
CA PHE A 37 -0.32 10.02 -9.53
C PHE A 37 -1.27 10.83 -10.41
N TRP A 38 -2.36 11.38 -9.85
CA TRP A 38 -3.34 12.10 -10.68
C TRP A 38 -2.78 13.39 -11.28
N LYS A 39 -1.88 14.09 -10.57
CA LYS A 39 -1.15 15.25 -11.13
C LYS A 39 -0.25 14.84 -12.30
N VAL A 40 0.50 13.76 -12.15
CA VAL A 40 1.39 13.25 -13.19
C VAL A 40 0.61 12.71 -14.37
N TYR A 41 -0.47 11.97 -14.13
CA TYR A 41 -1.37 11.48 -15.16
C TYR A 41 -1.92 12.63 -16.02
N ASP A 42 -2.43 13.69 -15.39
CA ASP A 42 -2.92 14.87 -16.11
C ASP A 42 -1.82 15.53 -16.95
N LYS A 43 -0.62 15.72 -16.39
CA LYS A 43 0.53 16.27 -17.12
C LYS A 43 0.91 15.41 -18.33
N THR A 44 1.02 14.09 -18.14
CA THR A 44 1.40 13.19 -19.25
C THR A 44 0.38 13.19 -20.37
N ASN A 45 -0.90 13.43 -20.09
CA ASN A 45 -1.96 13.52 -21.12
C ASN A 45 -1.92 14.81 -21.95
N LEU A 46 -1.12 15.80 -21.55
CA LEU A 46 -0.83 16.99 -22.36
C LEU A 46 0.37 16.79 -23.29
N GLU A 47 1.12 15.70 -23.10
CA GLU A 47 2.35 15.41 -23.84
C GLU A 47 2.12 14.35 -24.92
N ASN A 48 2.62 14.64 -26.13
CA ASN A 48 2.59 13.71 -27.26
C ASN A 48 3.87 12.84 -27.36
N SER A 49 4.96 13.26 -26.71
CA SER A 49 6.24 12.55 -26.74
C SER A 49 6.33 11.54 -25.61
N ASP A 50 6.67 10.28 -25.94
CA ASP A 50 6.92 9.26 -24.94
C ASP A 50 8.12 9.58 -24.05
N ASP A 51 9.16 10.21 -24.61
CA ASP A 51 10.35 10.59 -23.84
C ASP A 51 10.01 11.63 -22.77
N GLU A 52 9.17 12.63 -23.10
CA GLU A 52 8.72 13.63 -22.13
C GLU A 52 7.79 13.02 -21.08
N ARG A 53 6.86 12.15 -21.48
CA ARG A 53 5.98 11.44 -20.53
C ARG A 53 6.79 10.59 -19.54
N ILE A 54 7.78 9.85 -20.05
CA ILE A 54 8.69 9.01 -19.24
C ILE A 54 9.47 9.87 -18.25
N LYS A 55 10.00 11.01 -18.70
CA LYS A 55 10.72 11.94 -17.83
C LYS A 55 9.84 12.50 -16.72
N ILE A 56 8.61 12.91 -17.03
CA ILE A 56 7.63 13.38 -16.02
C ILE A 56 7.36 12.28 -14.99
N ILE A 57 7.14 11.04 -15.43
CA ILE A 57 6.90 9.90 -14.52
C ILE A 57 8.11 9.65 -13.62
N GLU A 58 9.32 9.67 -14.20
CA GLU A 58 10.56 9.45 -13.47
C GLU A 58 10.79 10.52 -12.40
N GLU A 59 10.69 11.79 -12.77
CA GLU A 59 11.00 12.91 -11.87
C GLU A 59 9.90 13.18 -10.86
N GLU A 60 8.64 13.15 -11.30
CA GLU A 60 7.52 13.65 -10.50
C GLU A 60 6.71 12.57 -9.79
N TYR A 61 6.66 11.33 -10.31
CA TYR A 61 5.98 10.23 -9.63
C TYR A 61 6.97 9.34 -8.89
N PHE A 62 7.93 8.75 -9.61
CA PHE A 62 8.88 7.80 -9.02
C PHE A 62 9.92 8.54 -8.16
N GLY A 63 10.40 9.70 -8.60
CA GLY A 63 11.32 10.57 -7.86
C GLY A 63 10.72 11.11 -6.56
N GLN A 64 9.40 11.30 -6.52
CA GLN A 64 8.67 11.76 -5.33
C GLN A 64 7.93 10.64 -4.59
N ALA A 65 8.23 9.38 -4.92
CA ALA A 65 7.55 8.23 -4.35
C ALA A 65 7.64 8.20 -2.82
N SER A 66 6.52 7.93 -2.16
CA SER A 66 6.51 7.63 -0.74
C SER A 66 7.30 6.35 -0.43
N ASN A 67 7.52 6.07 0.86
CA ASN A 67 8.16 4.82 1.26
C ASN A 67 7.40 3.57 0.78
N GLY A 68 6.07 3.64 0.66
CA GLY A 68 5.25 2.54 0.13
C GLY A 68 5.52 2.30 -1.35
N LEU A 69 5.40 3.35 -2.17
CA LEU A 69 5.64 3.24 -3.61
C LEU A 69 7.10 2.86 -3.93
N LYS A 70 8.10 3.37 -3.18
CA LYS A 70 9.50 2.96 -3.33
C LYS A 70 9.71 1.46 -3.14
N ILE A 71 8.95 0.84 -2.24
CA ILE A 71 9.01 -0.61 -2.03
C ILE A 71 8.44 -1.33 -3.26
N LEU A 72 7.27 -0.90 -3.77
CA LEU A 72 6.69 -1.51 -4.98
C LEU A 72 7.59 -1.35 -6.20
N ILE A 73 8.13 -0.14 -6.44
CA ILE A 73 9.07 0.10 -7.55
C ILE A 73 10.18 -0.96 -7.56
N LYS A 74 10.73 -1.28 -6.39
CA LYS A 74 11.78 -2.29 -6.25
C LYS A 74 11.27 -3.73 -6.40
N VAL A 75 10.18 -4.08 -5.73
CA VAL A 75 9.65 -5.47 -5.70
C VAL A 75 9.10 -5.88 -7.07
N ASP A 76 8.38 -4.96 -7.70
CA ASP A 76 7.71 -5.16 -8.99
C ASP A 76 8.60 -4.82 -10.18
N LYS A 77 9.80 -4.28 -9.93
CA LYS A 77 10.75 -3.81 -10.94
C LYS A 77 10.11 -2.81 -11.90
N LEU A 78 9.33 -1.87 -11.35
CA LEU A 78 8.66 -0.85 -12.13
C LEU A 78 9.69 0.06 -12.79
N THR A 79 9.45 0.40 -14.06
CA THR A 79 10.25 1.38 -14.79
C THR A 79 9.35 2.53 -15.27
N PRO A 80 9.86 3.76 -15.38
CA PRO A 80 9.09 4.86 -15.94
C PRO A 80 8.51 4.55 -17.33
N SER A 81 9.25 3.82 -18.17
CA SER A 81 8.79 3.37 -19.49
C SER A 81 7.64 2.35 -19.42
N SER A 82 7.76 1.31 -18.59
CA SER A 82 6.67 0.33 -18.42
C SER A 82 5.42 0.97 -17.83
N PHE A 83 5.61 1.91 -16.89
CA PHE A 83 4.51 2.65 -16.27
C PHE A 83 3.85 3.62 -17.25
N ASN A 84 4.62 4.30 -18.12
CA ASN A 84 4.08 5.14 -19.19
C ASN A 84 3.12 4.34 -20.07
N ASN A 85 3.54 3.15 -20.53
CA ASN A 85 2.71 2.29 -21.35
C ASN A 85 1.44 1.84 -20.61
N PHE A 86 1.52 1.60 -19.31
CA PHE A 86 0.38 1.25 -18.48
C PHE A 86 -0.63 2.40 -18.38
N ILE A 87 -0.18 3.63 -18.09
CA ILE A 87 -1.07 4.78 -17.87
C ILE A 87 -1.65 5.39 -19.15
N LYS A 88 -1.26 4.88 -20.34
CA LYS A 88 -1.85 5.25 -21.62
C LYS A 88 -3.27 4.73 -21.83
N ASP A 89 -3.74 3.77 -21.02
CA ASP A 89 -5.16 3.39 -21.02
C ASP A 89 -6.00 4.50 -20.35
N THR A 90 -6.15 5.62 -21.04
CA THR A 90 -6.83 6.80 -20.49
C THR A 90 -8.30 6.54 -20.23
N LEU A 91 -8.93 5.65 -21.01
CA LEU A 91 -10.29 5.18 -20.75
C LEU A 91 -10.39 4.52 -19.37
N PHE A 92 -9.42 3.68 -19.02
CA PHE A 92 -9.34 3.06 -17.71
C PHE A 92 -9.14 4.06 -16.58
N PHE A 93 -8.07 4.85 -16.63
CA PHE A 93 -7.74 5.75 -15.54
C PHE A 93 -8.81 6.82 -15.33
N ASN A 94 -9.38 7.37 -16.40
CA ASN A 94 -10.49 8.31 -16.28
C ASN A 94 -11.70 7.65 -15.58
N SER A 95 -11.96 6.37 -15.82
CA SER A 95 -13.09 5.65 -15.23
C SER A 95 -12.95 5.34 -13.74
N ILE A 96 -11.72 5.25 -13.22
CA ILE A 96 -11.43 4.92 -11.80
C ILE A 96 -11.03 6.14 -10.95
N ARG A 97 -10.85 7.31 -11.57
CA ARG A 97 -10.33 8.52 -10.90
C ARG A 97 -11.13 8.91 -9.67
N GLU A 98 -12.44 9.09 -9.85
CA GLU A 98 -13.35 9.45 -8.75
C GLU A 98 -13.24 8.44 -7.59
N THR A 99 -13.30 7.15 -7.91
CA THR A 99 -13.26 6.05 -6.94
C THR A 99 -11.94 5.98 -6.18
N THR A 100 -10.80 6.14 -6.86
CA THR A 100 -9.48 6.08 -6.22
C THR A 100 -9.19 7.30 -5.34
N LEU A 101 -9.76 8.46 -5.63
CA LEU A 101 -9.64 9.66 -4.79
C LEU A 101 -10.52 9.58 -3.53
N LYS A 102 -11.68 8.92 -3.64
CA LYS A 102 -12.66 8.77 -2.55
C LYS A 102 -12.10 8.12 -1.27
N ILE A 103 -11.06 7.28 -1.38
CA ILE A 103 -10.47 6.58 -0.22
C ILE A 103 -9.99 7.54 0.88
N LYS A 104 -9.57 8.75 0.51
CA LYS A 104 -9.14 9.79 1.46
C LYS A 104 -10.30 10.26 2.33
N GLU A 105 -11.50 10.36 1.75
CA GLU A 105 -12.74 10.72 2.44
C GLU A 105 -13.19 9.59 3.38
N ASP A 106 -13.03 8.33 2.95
CA ASP A 106 -13.37 7.13 3.71
C ASP A 106 -12.35 6.79 4.82
N SER A 107 -11.27 7.56 4.97
CA SER A 107 -10.22 7.33 5.97
C SER A 107 -10.73 7.30 7.42
N SER A 108 -11.78 8.05 7.72
CA SER A 108 -12.43 8.04 9.04
C SER A 108 -13.07 6.68 9.37
N LYS A 109 -13.67 6.01 8.37
CA LYS A 109 -14.25 4.67 8.53
C LYS A 109 -13.17 3.65 8.86
N ILE A 110 -12.04 3.69 8.13
CA ILE A 110 -10.88 2.83 8.41
C ILE A 110 -10.41 3.02 9.86
N ARG A 111 -10.23 4.27 10.31
CA ARG A 111 -9.83 4.54 11.71
C ARG A 111 -10.83 3.98 12.72
N ASN A 112 -12.13 4.11 12.46
CA ASN A 112 -13.16 3.59 13.36
C ASN A 112 -13.10 2.07 13.46
N HIS A 113 -12.91 1.36 12.35
CA HIS A 113 -12.74 -0.09 12.38
C HIS A 113 -11.45 -0.50 13.13
N ILE A 114 -10.34 0.20 12.92
CA ILE A 114 -9.09 -0.04 13.65
C ILE A 114 -9.26 0.18 15.16
N LYS A 115 -10.01 1.21 15.57
CA LYS A 115 -10.36 1.44 16.98
C LYS A 115 -11.24 0.32 17.55
N SER A 116 -12.18 -0.19 16.77
CA SER A 116 -12.99 -1.35 17.17
C SER A 116 -12.13 -2.61 17.37
N VAL A 117 -11.18 -2.86 16.47
CA VAL A 117 -10.21 -3.96 16.63
C VAL A 117 -9.35 -3.76 17.88
N GLU A 118 -8.84 -2.56 18.13
CA GLU A 118 -8.04 -2.27 19.34
C GLU A 118 -8.88 -2.41 20.63
N LYS A 119 -10.17 -2.10 20.60
CA LYS A 119 -11.07 -2.33 21.73
C LYS A 119 -11.23 -3.81 22.06
N LEU A 120 -11.34 -4.67 21.04
CA LEU A 120 -11.40 -6.12 21.21
C LEU A 120 -10.05 -6.71 21.64
N TYR A 121 -8.97 -6.15 21.12
CA TYR A 121 -7.59 -6.58 21.37
C TYR A 121 -6.74 -5.39 21.83
N PRO A 122 -6.73 -5.04 23.14
CA PRO A 122 -6.04 -3.83 23.64
C PRO A 122 -4.53 -3.77 23.39
N LYS A 123 -3.91 -4.93 23.10
CA LYS A 123 -2.49 -5.05 22.77
C LYS A 123 -2.23 -5.02 21.25
N ALA A 124 -3.26 -4.90 20.42
CA ALA A 124 -3.14 -4.85 18.96
C ALA A 124 -2.26 -3.67 18.54
N ARG A 125 -1.46 -3.90 17.49
CA ARG A 125 -0.62 -2.87 16.89
C ARG A 125 -0.76 -2.93 15.37
N PHE A 126 -0.71 -1.76 14.75
CA PHE A 126 -1.06 -1.56 13.37
C PHE A 126 0.13 -1.04 12.57
N SER A 127 0.14 -1.33 11.27
CA SER A 127 1.07 -0.71 10.34
C SER A 127 0.51 0.63 9.86
N ASP A 128 1.43 1.55 9.52
CA ASP A 128 1.08 2.64 8.61
C ASP A 128 0.63 2.06 7.26
N VAL A 129 -0.36 2.71 6.64
CA VAL A 129 -0.95 2.29 5.37
C VAL A 129 -0.54 3.27 4.29
N TYR A 130 0.00 2.77 3.19
CA TYR A 130 0.40 3.53 2.03
C TYR A 130 -0.55 3.19 0.87
N PHE A 131 -1.37 4.15 0.48
CA PHE A 131 -2.24 4.05 -0.68
C PHE A 131 -1.48 4.55 -1.91
N VAL A 132 -1.38 3.71 -2.93
CA VAL A 132 -0.54 3.95 -4.11
C VAL A 132 -1.26 3.51 -5.38
N ILE A 133 -0.77 3.96 -6.53
CA ILE A 133 -1.17 3.42 -7.84
C ILE A 133 0.07 2.77 -8.47
N GLY A 134 0.13 1.44 -8.44
CA GLY A 134 1.19 0.63 -9.05
C GLY A 134 0.75 0.04 -10.39
N GLN A 135 1.45 -0.98 -10.86
CA GLN A 135 1.18 -1.65 -12.15
C GLN A 135 0.63 -3.08 -12.00
N ASN A 136 0.83 -3.72 -10.84
CA ASN A 136 0.62 -5.17 -10.67
C ASN A 136 -0.69 -5.55 -9.95
N PHE A 137 -1.48 -4.56 -9.50
CA PHE A 137 -2.82 -4.81 -8.94
C PHE A 137 -2.81 -5.73 -7.70
N HIS A 138 -1.87 -5.53 -6.78
CA HIS A 138 -1.88 -6.24 -5.50
C HIS A 138 -3.11 -5.84 -4.66
N GLY A 139 -3.77 -6.82 -4.03
CA GLY A 139 -4.87 -6.57 -3.07
C GLY A 139 -4.35 -5.83 -1.84
N GLY A 140 -3.26 -6.30 -1.27
CA GLY A 140 -2.53 -5.64 -0.21
C GLY A 140 -1.21 -6.37 -0.02
N THR A 141 -0.16 -5.66 0.40
CA THR A 141 1.08 -6.33 0.79
C THR A 141 1.69 -5.65 1.99
N VAL A 142 2.14 -6.45 2.96
CA VAL A 142 2.90 -5.97 4.11
C VAL A 142 4.38 -6.26 3.90
N ARG A 143 5.19 -5.20 3.76
CA ARG A 143 6.63 -5.28 3.53
C ARG A 143 7.37 -4.33 4.47
N ASN A 144 8.37 -4.84 5.19
CA ASN A 144 9.16 -4.05 6.16
C ASN A 144 8.27 -3.28 7.17
N GLY A 145 7.18 -3.90 7.62
CA GLY A 145 6.21 -3.29 8.53
C GLY A 145 5.43 -2.12 7.96
N LYS A 146 5.32 -2.03 6.63
CA LYS A 146 4.50 -1.06 5.91
C LYS A 146 3.49 -1.83 5.09
N MET A 147 2.23 -1.46 5.26
CA MET A 147 1.14 -1.96 4.45
C MET A 147 1.00 -1.10 3.21
N ILE A 148 0.92 -1.73 2.06
CA ILE A 148 0.80 -1.06 0.77
C ILE A 148 -0.48 -1.56 0.12
N ILE A 149 -1.33 -0.62 -0.30
CA ILE A 149 -2.62 -0.88 -0.94
C ILE A 149 -2.60 -0.19 -2.30
N GLU A 150 -2.68 -0.98 -3.37
CA GLU A 150 -2.84 -0.47 -4.73
C GLU A 150 -4.31 -0.13 -4.98
N VAL A 151 -4.68 1.14 -4.88
CA VAL A 151 -6.11 1.55 -4.83
C VAL A 151 -6.88 1.20 -6.10
N GLN A 152 -6.20 1.12 -7.25
CA GLN A 152 -6.82 0.74 -8.52
C GLN A 152 -7.30 -0.72 -8.52
N LYS A 153 -6.74 -1.59 -7.65
CA LYS A 153 -7.20 -2.97 -7.47
C LYS A 153 -8.65 -3.05 -7.00
N ASN A 154 -9.09 -2.10 -6.19
CA ASN A 154 -10.45 -2.06 -5.63
C ASN A 154 -11.27 -0.91 -6.22
N ALA A 155 -10.91 -0.37 -7.38
CA ALA A 155 -11.63 0.78 -7.93
C ALA A 155 -12.83 0.40 -8.83
N LYS A 156 -13.23 -0.88 -8.86
CA LYS A 156 -14.29 -1.35 -9.74
C LYS A 156 -15.65 -0.82 -9.29
N THR A 157 -16.37 -0.26 -10.26
CA THR A 157 -17.75 0.22 -10.17
C THR A 157 -18.43 -0.01 -11.52
N GLU A 158 -19.73 0.29 -11.61
CA GLU A 158 -20.46 0.28 -12.89
C GLU A 158 -19.88 1.25 -13.93
N LYS A 159 -19.17 2.29 -13.49
CA LYS A 159 -18.53 3.28 -14.37
C LYS A 159 -17.21 2.81 -14.97
N THR A 160 -16.61 1.73 -14.43
CA THR A 160 -15.26 1.30 -14.82
C THR A 160 -15.24 0.80 -16.27
N LYS A 161 -14.29 1.31 -17.06
CA LYS A 161 -14.07 1.00 -18.49
C LYS A 161 -12.57 0.74 -18.70
N SER A 162 -12.13 0.12 -19.80
CA SER A 162 -10.69 -0.03 -20.11
C SER A 162 -10.50 -0.47 -21.55
N GLU A 163 -9.47 0.02 -22.23
CA GLU A 163 -9.11 -0.45 -23.58
C GLU A 163 -8.25 -1.73 -23.53
N ILE A 164 -7.36 -1.85 -22.54
CA ILE A 164 -6.38 -2.95 -22.42
C ILE A 164 -6.98 -4.16 -21.71
N ILE A 165 -7.86 -3.94 -20.73
CA ILE A 165 -8.47 -4.99 -19.89
C ILE A 165 -9.72 -5.59 -20.56
N TYR A 166 -10.23 -5.01 -21.66
CA TYR A 166 -11.49 -5.46 -22.28
C TYR A 166 -11.46 -6.91 -22.79
N ASN A 167 -10.28 -7.47 -23.11
CA ASN A 167 -10.17 -8.85 -23.62
C ASN A 167 -10.01 -9.94 -22.56
N ASN A 168 -9.70 -9.60 -21.30
CA ASN A 168 -9.65 -10.54 -20.16
C ASN A 168 -10.50 -10.10 -18.95
N GLY A 169 -11.24 -8.99 -19.11
CA GLY A 169 -12.45 -8.61 -18.40
C GLY A 169 -12.33 -8.49 -16.91
N PHE A 170 -11.75 -7.41 -16.37
CA PHE A 170 -11.87 -7.00 -14.96
C PHE A 170 -11.56 -8.07 -13.89
N LYS A 171 -11.10 -9.27 -14.24
CA LYS A 171 -10.98 -10.43 -13.35
C LYS A 171 -10.00 -10.19 -12.20
N GLY A 172 -9.11 -9.22 -12.40
CA GLY A 172 -8.17 -8.77 -11.40
C GLY A 172 -8.65 -7.59 -10.55
N MET A 173 -9.84 -7.00 -10.74
CA MET A 173 -10.32 -5.87 -9.93
C MET A 173 -11.45 -6.29 -8.99
N ASN A 174 -11.38 -5.79 -7.77
CA ASN A 174 -12.39 -5.93 -6.74
C ASN A 174 -13.31 -4.71 -6.73
N ASP A 175 -14.53 -4.89 -6.23
CA ASP A 175 -15.46 -3.79 -6.01
C ASP A 175 -14.93 -2.83 -4.93
N TYR A 176 -15.27 -1.55 -5.06
CA TYR A 176 -14.83 -0.52 -4.11
C TYR A 176 -15.24 -0.79 -2.66
N ASN A 177 -16.39 -1.42 -2.47
CA ASN A 177 -16.86 -1.78 -1.14
C ASN A 177 -15.92 -2.76 -0.42
N SER A 178 -15.06 -3.48 -1.14
CA SER A 178 -14.07 -4.40 -0.57
C SER A 178 -12.79 -3.71 -0.11
N LEU A 179 -12.58 -2.42 -0.40
CA LEU A 179 -11.32 -1.72 -0.06
C LEU A 179 -11.12 -1.56 1.45
N ILE A 180 -12.15 -1.14 2.20
CA ILE A 180 -12.05 -1.02 3.66
C ILE A 180 -11.87 -2.40 4.31
N PRO A 181 -12.70 -3.43 4.01
CA PRO A 181 -12.48 -4.78 4.51
C PRO A 181 -11.06 -5.29 4.26
N LEU A 182 -10.54 -5.09 3.05
CA LEU A 182 -9.18 -5.46 2.69
C LEU A 182 -8.11 -4.76 3.56
N VAL A 183 -8.25 -3.45 3.82
CA VAL A 183 -7.32 -2.76 4.73
C VAL A 183 -7.35 -3.39 6.13
N ILE A 184 -8.53 -3.78 6.62
CA ILE A 184 -8.66 -4.43 7.94
C ILE A 184 -8.06 -5.84 7.91
N HIS A 185 -8.39 -6.65 6.89
CA HIS A 185 -7.84 -8.00 6.66
C HIS A 185 -6.32 -8.01 6.77
N GLU A 186 -5.65 -7.12 6.04
CA GLU A 186 -4.20 -7.00 6.05
C GLU A 186 -3.66 -6.53 7.42
N GLN A 187 -4.42 -5.74 8.18
CA GLN A 187 -4.01 -5.32 9.52
C GLN A 187 -4.13 -6.48 10.51
N ILE A 188 -5.11 -7.37 10.33
CA ILE A 188 -5.26 -8.58 11.15
C ILE A 188 -4.08 -9.53 10.93
N HIS A 189 -3.58 -9.67 9.69
CA HIS A 189 -2.36 -10.47 9.44
C HIS A 189 -1.13 -9.98 10.23
N ILE A 190 -1.07 -8.70 10.61
CA ILE A 190 0.00 -8.16 11.45
C ILE A 190 -0.14 -8.64 12.90
N LEU A 191 -1.37 -8.86 13.36
CA LEU A 191 -1.68 -9.35 14.71
C LEU A 191 -1.49 -10.87 14.82
N GLN A 192 -1.60 -11.58 13.70
CA GLN A 192 -1.46 -13.02 13.65
C GLN A 192 0.01 -13.45 13.81
N LYS A 193 0.22 -14.56 14.53
CA LYS A 193 1.52 -15.24 14.53
C LYS A 193 1.72 -15.90 13.17
N LYS A 194 2.91 -15.80 12.61
CA LYS A 194 3.26 -16.52 11.38
C LYS A 194 3.20 -18.03 11.62
N GLY A 195 2.26 -18.70 10.97
CA GLY A 195 2.19 -20.17 10.88
C GLY A 195 2.95 -20.72 9.68
N ASN A 196 2.92 -22.04 9.49
CA ASN A 196 3.42 -22.70 8.29
C ASN A 196 2.38 -22.60 7.18
N SER A 197 2.56 -21.67 6.23
CA SER A 197 1.60 -21.41 5.16
C SER A 197 1.36 -22.58 4.20
N ASN A 198 2.16 -23.65 4.28
CA ASN A 198 2.05 -24.82 3.41
C ASN A 198 1.04 -25.87 3.90
N GLU A 199 0.37 -25.62 5.02
CA GLU A 199 -0.68 -26.50 5.55
C GLU A 199 -2.06 -25.84 5.41
N LEU A 200 -3.04 -26.60 4.87
CA LEU A 200 -4.40 -26.09 4.64
C LEU A 200 -5.04 -25.53 5.91
N LEU A 201 -4.84 -26.17 7.06
CA LEU A 201 -5.37 -25.70 8.34
C LEU A 201 -4.75 -24.36 8.77
N SER A 202 -3.42 -24.21 8.59
CA SER A 202 -2.76 -22.94 8.91
C SER A 202 -3.22 -21.82 7.99
N ALA A 203 -3.40 -22.10 6.69
CA ALA A 203 -3.91 -21.13 5.73
C ALA A 203 -5.36 -20.74 6.05
N ALA A 204 -6.23 -21.71 6.35
CA ALA A 204 -7.63 -21.46 6.70
C ALA A 204 -7.77 -20.62 7.99
N ILE A 205 -6.94 -20.86 9.00
CA ILE A 205 -6.93 -20.05 10.23
C ILE A 205 -6.38 -18.64 9.96
N SER A 206 -5.34 -18.51 9.14
CA SER A 206 -4.72 -17.22 8.81
C SER A 206 -5.64 -16.34 7.97
N GLU A 207 -6.04 -16.80 6.79
CA GLU A 207 -6.88 -16.05 5.85
C GLU A 207 -8.32 -15.96 6.36
N GLY A 208 -8.93 -17.09 6.72
CA GLY A 208 -10.31 -17.11 7.22
C GLY A 208 -10.48 -16.39 8.56
N GLY A 209 -9.43 -16.36 9.39
CA GLY A 209 -9.42 -15.56 10.61
C GLY A 209 -9.29 -14.07 10.36
N ALA A 210 -8.61 -13.66 9.29
CA ALA A 210 -8.54 -12.26 8.87
C ALA A 210 -9.86 -11.81 8.20
N ASP A 211 -10.50 -12.68 7.41
CA ASP A 211 -11.81 -12.43 6.80
C ASP A 211 -12.96 -12.39 7.82
N PHE A 212 -12.86 -13.17 8.90
CA PHE A 212 -13.91 -13.24 9.94
C PHE A 212 -14.01 -11.97 10.80
N VAL A 213 -12.88 -11.28 11.01
CA VAL A 213 -12.75 -10.13 11.93
C VAL A 213 -13.12 -8.84 11.23
#